data_AF-A0A1I0KXJ7-F1
#
_entry.id   AF-A0A1I0KXJ7-F1
#
_cell.length_a   1.000
_cell.length_b   1.000
_cell.length_c   1.000
_cell.angle_alpha   90.00
_cell.angle_beta   90.00
_cell.angle_gamma   90.00
#
_symmetry.space_group_name_H-M   'P 1'
#
loop_
_entity.id
_entity.type
_entity.pdbx_description
1 polymer ?
#
loop_
_entity_poly.entity_id
_entity_poly.type
_entity_poly.pdbx_seq_one_letter_code
_entity_poly.pdbx_strand_id
1 'polypeptide(L)'
;MATSHVDPYQRSQDARRRVLEMAVSLREDRGGGSVDHFLALLQDRLPSWLSMLHDLSHRIGKGSVADNLHPIARAGIQYYIDVQSAALPAFTSPNVTVRFRQAVRDTGLGPWTETAPLAAYLAAEQRIGRVRADADPEATARLLIAGCFHRAYVEMFVGADTCPSREASAREVVRELRLEPAPSAPAAV
;
A
#
# COMPACT_ATOMS: atom_id res chain seq x y z
N MET A 1 15.55 21.81 2.94
CA MET A 1 15.73 21.06 1.69
C MET A 1 14.40 21.03 0.96
N ALA A 2 14.33 21.59 -0.25
CA ALA A 2 13.11 21.65 -1.04
C ALA A 2 12.65 20.24 -1.37
N THR A 3 11.49 19.83 -0.84
CA THR A 3 10.79 18.63 -1.29
C THR A 3 10.36 18.89 -2.73
N SER A 4 11.05 18.32 -3.71
CA SER A 4 10.62 18.32 -5.10
C SER A 4 9.18 17.82 -5.15
N HIS A 5 8.26 18.75 -5.41
CA HIS A 5 6.84 18.49 -5.56
C HIS A 5 6.64 17.86 -6.93
N VAL A 6 7.07 16.61 -7.08
CA VAL A 6 6.82 15.84 -8.31
C VAL A 6 5.31 15.72 -8.46
N ASP A 7 4.82 16.16 -9.61
CA ASP A 7 3.40 16.17 -9.99
C ASP A 7 2.79 14.76 -9.82
N PRO A 8 1.63 14.61 -9.15
CA PRO A 8 0.90 13.33 -9.05
C PRO A 8 0.73 12.62 -10.40
N TYR A 9 0.50 13.37 -11.49
CA TYR A 9 0.40 12.81 -12.83
C TYR A 9 1.72 12.20 -13.29
N GLN A 10 2.84 12.90 -13.09
CA GLN A 10 4.18 12.40 -13.44
C GLN A 10 4.54 11.13 -12.67
N ARG A 11 4.21 11.06 -11.36
CA ARG A 11 4.43 9.84 -10.55
C ARG A 11 3.61 8.66 -11.05
N SER A 12 2.35 8.90 -11.41
CA SER A 12 1.47 7.88 -11.99
C SER A 12 2.02 7.35 -13.32
N GLN A 13 2.47 8.24 -14.21
CA GLN A 13 3.09 7.83 -15.47
C GLN A 13 4.40 7.07 -15.26
N ASP A 14 5.21 7.48 -14.29
CA ASP A 14 6.45 6.82 -13.94
C ASP A 14 6.23 5.40 -13.40
N ALA A 15 5.22 5.22 -12.54
CA ALA A 15 4.81 3.89 -12.08
C ALA A 15 4.35 3.00 -13.25
N ARG A 16 3.53 3.53 -14.19
CA ARG A 16 3.12 2.79 -15.40
C ARG A 16 4.31 2.37 -16.24
N ARG A 17 5.25 3.29 -16.49
CA ARG A 17 6.47 3.03 -17.27
C ARG A 17 7.29 1.92 -16.65
N ARG A 18 7.51 1.95 -15.32
CA ARG A 18 8.25 0.92 -14.60
C ARG A 18 7.57 -0.45 -14.65
N VAL A 19 6.25 -0.52 -14.58
CA VAL A 19 5.53 -1.81 -14.75
C VAL A 19 5.68 -2.35 -16.17
N LEU A 20 5.62 -1.47 -17.18
CA LEU A 20 5.87 -1.87 -18.57
C LEU A 20 7.28 -2.43 -18.77
N GLU A 21 8.30 -1.79 -18.19
CA GLU A 21 9.67 -2.30 -18.17
C GLU A 21 9.75 -3.68 -17.51
N MET A 22 9.07 -3.86 -16.37
CA MET A 22 8.94 -5.16 -15.70
C MET A 22 8.33 -6.22 -16.62
N ALA A 23 7.29 -5.86 -17.38
CA ALA A 23 6.58 -6.75 -18.28
C ALA A 23 7.37 -7.13 -19.53
N VAL A 24 8.23 -6.25 -20.03
CA VAL A 24 9.15 -6.57 -21.13
C VAL A 24 10.19 -7.58 -20.65
N SER A 25 10.78 -7.38 -19.48
CA SER A 25 11.79 -8.28 -18.90
C SER A 25 11.28 -9.69 -18.61
N LEU A 26 9.96 -9.88 -18.45
CA LEU A 26 9.34 -11.18 -18.12
C LEU A 26 8.85 -11.97 -19.34
N ARG A 27 8.73 -11.36 -20.53
CA ARG A 27 8.11 -11.97 -21.72
C ARG A 27 8.98 -12.95 -22.51
N GLU A 28 10.24 -13.16 -22.13
CA GLU A 28 11.16 -14.01 -22.92
C GLU A 28 10.87 -15.52 -22.91
N ASP A 29 9.80 -16.01 -22.25
CA ASP A 29 9.41 -17.43 -22.27
C ASP A 29 7.94 -17.65 -22.67
N ARG A 30 7.69 -18.60 -23.60
CA ARG A 30 6.38 -18.92 -24.22
C ARG A 30 5.32 -19.53 -23.27
N GLY A 31 5.49 -19.40 -21.95
CA GLY A 31 4.51 -19.77 -20.91
C GLY A 31 3.77 -18.56 -20.29
N GLY A 32 3.96 -17.35 -20.84
CA GLY A 32 3.76 -16.06 -20.16
C GLY A 32 2.34 -15.53 -19.92
N GLY A 33 1.27 -16.15 -20.42
CA GLY A 33 -0.07 -15.53 -20.42
C GLY A 33 -0.61 -15.14 -19.03
N SER A 34 -0.30 -15.93 -17.99
CA SER A 34 -0.81 -15.68 -16.63
C SER A 34 0.00 -14.64 -15.85
N VAL A 35 1.33 -14.56 -16.09
CA VAL A 35 2.19 -13.50 -15.54
C VAL A 35 1.94 -12.19 -16.29
N ASP A 36 1.71 -12.24 -17.60
CA ASP A 36 1.34 -11.06 -18.40
C ASP A 36 0.03 -10.44 -17.92
N HIS A 37 -0.95 -11.26 -17.54
CA HIS A 37 -2.20 -10.79 -16.94
C HIS A 37 -1.95 -10.04 -15.61
N PHE A 38 -1.12 -10.60 -14.73
CA PHE A 38 -0.72 -9.92 -13.50
C PHE A 38 -0.07 -8.57 -13.75
N LEU A 39 0.87 -8.52 -14.69
CA LEU A 39 1.60 -7.31 -15.04
C LEU A 39 0.68 -6.24 -15.63
N ALA A 40 -0.28 -6.64 -16.47
CA ALA A 40 -1.30 -5.73 -16.99
C ALA A 40 -2.18 -5.15 -15.87
N LEU A 41 -2.57 -5.97 -14.88
CA LEU A 41 -3.31 -5.50 -13.71
C LEU A 41 -2.47 -4.56 -12.84
N LEU A 42 -1.20 -4.87 -12.59
CA LEU A 42 -0.30 -3.97 -11.88
C LEU A 42 -0.16 -2.63 -12.61
N GLN A 43 -0.04 -2.64 -13.93
CA GLN A 43 0.10 -1.42 -14.73
C GLN A 43 -1.14 -0.52 -14.62
N ASP A 44 -2.32 -1.12 -14.51
CA ASP A 44 -3.58 -0.39 -14.36
C ASP A 44 -3.80 0.13 -12.93
N ARG A 45 -3.56 -0.72 -11.92
CA ARG A 45 -3.97 -0.46 -10.53
C ARG A 45 -2.91 0.21 -9.66
N LEU A 46 -1.64 -0.18 -9.79
CA LEU A 46 -0.54 0.33 -8.95
C LEU A 46 -0.35 1.86 -9.03
N PRO A 47 -0.42 2.50 -10.21
CA PRO A 47 -0.22 3.95 -10.29
C PRO A 47 -1.24 4.77 -9.50
N SER A 48 -2.50 4.35 -9.53
CA SER A 48 -3.59 4.99 -8.80
C SER A 48 -3.39 4.80 -7.29
N TRP A 49 -3.04 3.58 -6.88
CA TRP A 49 -2.74 3.25 -5.50
C TRP A 49 -1.58 4.08 -4.94
N LEU A 50 -0.44 4.10 -5.64
CA LEU A 50 0.72 4.90 -5.22
C LEU A 50 0.39 6.39 -5.16
N SER A 51 -0.37 6.94 -6.12
CA SER A 51 -0.79 8.35 -6.05
C SER A 51 -1.55 8.65 -4.76
N MET A 52 -2.51 7.80 -4.40
CA MET A 52 -3.32 7.98 -3.20
C MET A 52 -2.47 7.96 -1.92
N LEU A 53 -1.46 7.09 -1.84
CA LEU A 53 -0.53 7.05 -0.72
C LEU A 53 0.31 8.32 -0.60
N HIS A 54 0.79 8.85 -1.74
CA HIS A 54 1.57 10.09 -1.74
C HIS A 54 0.75 11.32 -1.37
N ASP A 55 -0.55 11.33 -1.71
CA ASP A 55 -1.46 12.43 -1.41
C ASP A 55 -1.73 12.60 0.10
N LEU A 56 -1.41 11.62 0.93
CA LEU A 56 -1.42 11.75 2.39
C LEU A 56 -0.53 12.90 2.88
N SER A 57 0.55 13.21 2.17
CA SER A 57 1.40 14.36 2.51
C SER A 57 0.63 15.69 2.57
N HIS A 58 -0.44 15.85 1.78
CA HIS A 58 -1.29 17.04 1.80
C HIS A 58 -2.29 17.07 2.96
N ARG A 59 -2.44 15.96 3.67
CA ARG A 59 -3.35 15.79 4.82
C ARG A 59 -2.67 15.99 6.17
N ILE A 60 -1.35 16.19 6.20
CA ILE A 60 -0.60 16.40 7.43
C ILE A 60 -1.23 17.55 8.25
N GLY A 61 -1.57 17.26 9.50
CA GLY A 61 -2.17 18.21 10.45
C GLY A 61 -3.64 18.53 10.20
N LYS A 62 -4.31 17.86 9.24
CA LYS A 62 -5.72 18.10 8.87
C LYS A 62 -6.59 16.89 9.23
N GLY A 63 -7.85 17.11 9.60
CA GLY A 63 -8.77 16.04 10.01
C GLY A 63 -8.27 15.30 11.26
N SER A 64 -8.72 14.08 11.50
CA SER A 64 -8.09 13.14 12.44
C SER A 64 -7.13 12.21 11.69
N VAL A 65 -6.15 11.61 12.38
CA VAL A 65 -5.23 10.65 11.74
C VAL A 65 -6.00 9.43 11.27
N ALA A 66 -6.96 8.98 12.08
CA ALA A 66 -7.85 7.89 11.71
C ALA A 66 -8.60 8.21 10.42
N ASP A 67 -9.29 9.34 10.31
CA ASP A 67 -10.09 9.70 9.13
C ASP A 67 -9.25 9.79 7.85
N ASN A 68 -7.98 10.20 7.96
CA ASN A 68 -7.07 10.22 6.81
C ASN A 68 -6.65 8.82 6.37
N LEU A 69 -6.48 7.88 7.30
CA LEU A 69 -6.05 6.50 7.02
C LEU A 69 -7.19 5.58 6.58
N HIS A 70 -8.44 5.88 6.95
CA HIS A 70 -9.60 5.07 6.59
C HIS A 70 -9.79 4.90 5.07
N PRO A 71 -9.82 5.97 4.26
CA PRO A 71 -9.88 5.86 2.80
C PRO A 71 -8.72 5.06 2.21
N ILE A 72 -7.53 5.17 2.82
CA ILE A 72 -6.33 4.44 2.40
C ILE A 72 -6.49 2.95 2.67
N ALA A 73 -6.92 2.56 3.87
CA ALA A 73 -7.13 1.17 4.22
C ALA A 73 -8.20 0.52 3.33
N ARG A 74 -9.30 1.23 3.05
CA ARG A 74 -10.32 0.78 2.11
C ARG A 74 -9.77 0.57 0.70
N ALA A 75 -9.05 1.56 0.18
CA ALA A 75 -8.46 1.48 -1.15
C ALA A 75 -7.39 0.39 -1.24
N GLY A 76 -6.60 0.19 -0.18
CA GLY A 76 -5.61 -0.87 -0.08
C GLY A 76 -6.24 -2.26 -0.11
N ILE A 77 -7.32 -2.49 0.66
CA ILE A 77 -8.09 -3.74 0.60
C ILE A 77 -8.59 -4.00 -0.82
N GLN A 78 -9.19 -2.99 -1.47
CA GLN A 78 -9.67 -3.12 -2.85
C GLN A 78 -8.53 -3.43 -3.83
N TYR A 79 -7.43 -2.69 -3.73
CA TYR A 79 -6.24 -2.88 -4.55
C TYR A 79 -5.73 -4.33 -4.44
N TYR A 80 -5.50 -4.83 -3.23
CA TYR A 80 -5.03 -6.20 -3.04
C TYR A 80 -6.05 -7.24 -3.53
N ILE A 81 -7.35 -7.04 -3.38
CA ILE A 81 -8.35 -7.95 -3.97
C ILE A 81 -8.20 -8.03 -5.49
N ASP A 82 -7.98 -6.89 -6.15
CA ASP A 82 -7.88 -6.81 -7.61
C ASP A 82 -6.57 -7.40 -8.16
N VAL A 83 -5.45 -7.27 -7.43
CA VAL A 83 -4.13 -7.71 -7.93
C VAL A 83 -3.64 -9.05 -7.37
N GLN A 84 -4.09 -9.47 -6.19
CA GLN A 84 -3.41 -10.54 -5.45
C GLN A 84 -3.59 -11.93 -6.07
N SER A 85 -4.78 -12.23 -6.56
CA SER A 85 -5.08 -13.51 -7.21
C SER A 85 -4.25 -13.70 -8.49
N ALA A 86 -4.08 -12.61 -9.24
CA ALA A 86 -3.27 -12.59 -10.44
C ALA A 86 -1.77 -12.73 -10.15
N ALA A 87 -1.29 -12.42 -8.94
CA ALA A 87 0.13 -12.52 -8.60
C ALA A 87 0.63 -13.98 -8.47
N LEU A 88 -0.26 -14.94 -8.20
CA LEU A 88 0.09 -16.34 -7.93
C LEU A 88 1.04 -16.99 -8.98
N PRO A 89 0.80 -16.84 -10.29
CA PRO A 89 1.66 -17.42 -11.33
C PRO A 89 3.11 -16.92 -11.32
N ALA A 90 3.38 -15.73 -10.76
CA ALA A 90 4.76 -15.26 -10.59
C ALA A 90 5.57 -16.11 -9.60
N PHE A 91 4.88 -16.91 -8.77
CA PHE A 91 5.45 -17.71 -7.69
C PHE A 91 5.34 -19.23 -7.91
N THR A 92 4.80 -19.70 -9.05
CA THR A 92 4.60 -21.13 -9.33
C THR A 92 5.83 -21.82 -9.95
N SER A 93 6.80 -21.06 -10.47
CA SER A 93 8.03 -21.59 -11.06
C SER A 93 9.25 -20.86 -10.49
N PRO A 94 10.28 -21.57 -9.99
CA PRO A 94 11.50 -20.93 -9.47
C PRO A 94 12.16 -19.96 -10.47
N ASN A 95 12.18 -20.31 -11.76
CA ASN A 95 12.73 -19.44 -12.81
C ASN A 95 11.94 -18.14 -12.93
N VAL A 96 10.60 -18.25 -13.05
CA VAL A 96 9.71 -17.09 -13.12
C VAL A 96 9.84 -16.20 -11.88
N THR A 97 9.92 -16.81 -10.69
CA THR A 97 10.10 -16.08 -9.44
C THR A 97 11.42 -15.32 -9.37
N VAL A 98 12.53 -15.93 -9.82
CA VAL A 98 13.84 -15.25 -9.86
C VAL A 98 13.79 -14.03 -10.78
N ARG A 99 13.23 -14.19 -11.98
CA ARG A 99 13.08 -13.09 -12.96
C ARG A 99 12.16 -12.00 -12.43
N PHE A 100 11.04 -12.36 -11.81
CA PHE A 100 10.13 -11.40 -11.18
C PHE A 100 10.85 -10.58 -10.10
N ARG A 101 11.61 -11.24 -9.22
CA ARG A 101 12.40 -10.55 -8.18
C ARG A 101 13.48 -9.64 -8.77
N GLN A 102 14.12 -10.03 -9.87
CA GLN A 102 15.07 -9.18 -10.59
C GLN A 102 14.35 -7.95 -11.15
N ALA A 103 13.25 -8.14 -11.86
CA ALA A 103 12.50 -7.05 -12.47
C ALA A 103 11.94 -6.07 -11.42
N VAL A 104 11.49 -6.55 -10.25
CA VAL A 104 11.10 -5.69 -9.12
C VAL A 104 12.28 -4.86 -8.59
N ARG A 105 13.48 -5.44 -8.51
CA ARG A 105 14.69 -4.71 -8.09
C ARG A 105 15.08 -3.65 -9.11
N ASP A 106 15.11 -4.01 -10.39
CA ASP A 106 15.57 -3.13 -11.48
C ASP A 106 14.64 -1.93 -11.68
N THR A 107 13.33 -2.13 -11.51
CA THR A 107 12.31 -1.07 -11.64
C THR A 107 12.11 -0.27 -10.34
N GLY A 108 12.65 -0.77 -9.23
CA GLY A 108 12.46 -0.20 -7.90
C GLY A 108 11.03 -0.28 -7.36
N LEU A 109 10.13 -1.07 -7.97
CA LEU A 109 8.73 -1.25 -7.57
C LEU A 109 8.55 -2.23 -6.40
N GLY A 110 9.49 -2.23 -5.45
CA GLY A 110 9.44 -3.10 -4.28
C GLY A 110 8.40 -2.68 -3.24
N PRO A 111 8.17 -3.52 -2.20
CA PRO A 111 7.24 -3.22 -1.11
C PRO A 111 7.47 -1.85 -0.43
N TRP A 112 8.70 -1.35 -0.46
CA TRP A 112 9.06 -0.04 0.07
C TRP A 112 8.27 1.12 -0.57
N THR A 113 7.84 0.96 -1.83
CA THR A 113 7.13 2.01 -2.58
C THR A 113 5.76 2.33 -1.98
N GLU A 114 5.14 1.35 -1.32
CA GLU A 114 3.86 1.51 -0.63
C GLU A 114 4.06 2.00 0.81
N THR A 115 5.08 1.48 1.50
CA THR A 115 5.29 1.77 2.92
C THR A 115 5.92 3.14 3.17
N ALA A 116 6.83 3.60 2.31
CA ALA A 116 7.54 4.87 2.49
C ALA A 116 6.63 6.11 2.58
N PRO A 117 5.66 6.35 1.68
CA PRO A 117 4.78 7.52 1.79
C PRO A 117 3.90 7.50 3.05
N LEU A 118 3.42 6.31 3.47
CA LEU A 118 2.67 6.13 4.72
C LEU A 118 3.54 6.44 5.94
N ALA A 119 4.74 5.88 5.99
CA ALA A 119 5.67 6.11 7.09
C ALA A 119 6.05 7.59 7.20
N ALA A 120 6.25 8.27 6.07
CA ALA A 120 6.54 9.70 6.03
C ALA A 120 5.38 10.55 6.57
N TYR A 121 4.13 10.21 6.20
CA TYR A 121 2.93 10.85 6.75
C TYR A 121 2.83 10.64 8.27
N LEU A 122 2.96 9.40 8.74
CA LEU A 122 2.87 9.06 10.16
C LEU A 122 3.97 9.73 10.99
N ALA A 123 5.21 9.77 10.49
CA ALA A 123 6.31 10.49 11.12
C ALA A 123 6.06 12.00 11.18
N ALA A 124 5.38 12.57 10.18
CA ALA A 124 5.00 13.97 10.20
C ALA A 124 3.91 14.29 11.22
N GLU A 125 2.87 13.46 11.28
CA GLU A 125 1.80 13.55 12.29
C GLU A 125 2.35 13.35 13.72
N GLN A 126 3.32 12.44 13.90
CA GLN A 126 3.99 12.24 15.17
C GLN A 126 4.79 13.47 15.62
N ARG A 127 5.54 14.10 14.71
CA ARG A 127 6.31 15.32 15.01
C ARG A 127 5.44 16.49 15.48
N ILE A 128 4.17 16.53 15.10
CA ILE A 128 3.20 17.55 15.53
C ILE A 128 2.29 17.06 16.67
N GLY A 129 2.61 15.91 17.28
CA GLY A 129 1.93 15.39 18.46
C GLY A 129 0.57 14.74 18.21
N ARG A 130 0.22 14.46 16.94
CA ARG A 130 -1.07 13.85 16.57
C ARG A 130 -1.02 12.32 16.48
N VAL A 131 0.19 11.75 16.44
CA VAL A 131 0.46 10.32 16.64
C VAL A 131 1.30 10.17 17.90
N ARG A 132 1.03 9.12 18.69
CA ARG A 132 1.77 8.81 19.92
C ARG A 132 3.28 8.72 19.68
N ALA A 133 4.06 9.21 20.64
CA ALA A 133 5.51 9.36 20.50
C ALA A 133 6.28 8.03 20.47
N ASP A 134 5.68 6.95 20.98
CA ASP A 134 6.24 5.59 21.03
C ASP A 134 5.87 4.75 19.79
N ALA A 135 5.00 5.23 18.90
CA ALA A 135 4.72 4.54 17.65
C ALA A 135 5.93 4.60 16.71
N ASP A 136 6.33 3.45 16.17
CA ASP A 136 7.26 3.39 15.04
C ASP A 136 6.47 3.66 13.74
N PRO A 137 6.70 4.78 13.03
CA PRO A 137 5.96 5.11 11.81
C PRO A 137 6.12 4.08 10.68
N GLU A 138 7.30 3.48 10.55
CA GLU A 138 7.58 2.51 9.48
C GLU A 138 6.97 1.15 9.79
N ALA A 139 7.07 0.67 11.03
CA ALA A 139 6.38 -0.53 11.47
C ALA A 139 4.85 -0.36 11.38
N THR A 140 4.34 0.80 11.77
CA THR A 140 2.91 1.12 11.67
C THR A 140 2.42 1.10 10.22
N ALA A 141 3.17 1.73 9.30
CA ALA A 141 2.84 1.69 7.87
C ALA A 141 2.77 0.24 7.36
N ARG A 142 3.75 -0.60 7.73
CA ARG A 142 3.76 -2.03 7.40
C ARG A 142 2.56 -2.77 7.98
N LEU A 143 2.16 -2.48 9.21
CA LEU A 143 0.98 -3.10 9.85
C LEU A 143 -0.32 -2.71 9.15
N LEU A 144 -0.48 -1.44 8.75
CA LEU A 144 -1.65 -1.01 7.99
C LEU A 144 -1.76 -1.76 6.66
N ILE A 145 -0.65 -1.83 5.91
CA ILE A 145 -0.57 -2.58 4.66
C ILE A 145 -0.86 -4.07 4.89
N ALA A 146 -0.27 -4.67 5.92
CA ALA A 146 -0.48 -6.07 6.28
C ALA A 146 -1.95 -6.36 6.63
N GLY A 147 -2.64 -5.47 7.34
CA GLY A 147 -4.07 -5.60 7.64
C GLY A 147 -4.93 -5.56 6.37
N CYS A 148 -4.61 -4.66 5.43
CA CYS A 148 -5.30 -4.58 4.14
C CYS A 148 -5.08 -5.85 3.32
N PHE A 149 -3.83 -6.30 3.22
CA PHE A 149 -3.46 -7.53 2.53
C PHE A 149 -4.12 -8.76 3.16
N HIS A 150 -4.09 -8.88 4.49
CA HIS A 150 -4.70 -10.01 5.20
C HIS A 150 -6.20 -10.10 4.90
N ARG A 151 -6.91 -8.96 4.93
CA ARG A 151 -8.34 -8.94 4.59
C ARG A 151 -8.60 -9.38 3.15
N ALA A 152 -7.79 -8.95 2.19
CA ALA A 152 -7.91 -9.38 0.80
C ALA A 152 -7.59 -10.88 0.63
N TYR A 153 -6.55 -11.35 1.32
CA TYR A 153 -6.13 -12.74 1.35
C TYR A 153 -7.25 -13.64 1.88
N VAL A 154 -7.90 -13.29 2.99
CA VAL A 154 -9.01 -14.10 3.55
C VAL A 154 -10.17 -14.18 2.56
N GLU A 155 -10.55 -13.08 1.90
CA GLU A 155 -11.63 -13.08 0.88
C GLU A 155 -11.37 -14.06 -0.26
N MET A 156 -10.11 -14.18 -0.70
CA MET A 156 -9.72 -15.12 -1.74
C MET A 156 -9.96 -16.59 -1.35
N PHE A 157 -9.87 -16.92 -0.07
CA PHE A 157 -10.03 -18.30 0.42
C PHE A 157 -11.48 -18.66 0.74
N VAL A 158 -12.22 -17.75 1.37
CA VAL A 158 -13.55 -18.05 1.93
C VAL A 158 -14.69 -17.32 1.24
N GLY A 159 -14.39 -16.51 0.22
CA GLY A 159 -15.36 -15.67 -0.48
C GLY A 159 -15.71 -14.39 0.27
N ALA A 160 -16.36 -13.45 -0.43
CA ALA A 160 -16.69 -12.14 0.14
C ALA A 160 -17.78 -12.21 1.22
N ASP A 161 -18.73 -13.13 1.08
CA ASP A 161 -19.92 -13.24 1.94
C ASP A 161 -19.62 -13.73 3.36
N THR A 162 -18.46 -14.33 3.58
CA THR A 162 -18.02 -14.87 4.87
C THR A 162 -17.10 -13.90 5.64
N CYS A 163 -16.68 -12.81 4.99
CA CYS A 163 -15.82 -11.81 5.58
C CYS A 163 -16.65 -10.61 6.09
N PRO A 164 -16.17 -9.87 7.11
CA PRO A 164 -16.71 -8.55 7.38
C PRO A 164 -16.64 -7.68 6.13
N SER A 165 -17.55 -6.71 6.00
CA SER A 165 -17.52 -5.79 4.87
C SER A 165 -16.16 -5.09 4.77
N ARG A 166 -15.74 -4.74 3.55
CA ARG A 166 -14.47 -4.05 3.30
C ARG A 166 -14.36 -2.76 4.13
N GLU A 167 -15.48 -2.02 4.26
CA GLU A 167 -15.60 -0.85 5.13
C GLU A 167 -15.36 -1.15 6.62
N ALA A 168 -15.99 -2.21 7.15
CA ALA A 168 -15.82 -2.58 8.53
C ALA A 168 -14.37 -3.00 8.83
N SER A 169 -13.77 -3.74 7.90
CA SER A 169 -12.38 -4.21 8.00
C SER A 169 -11.39 -3.04 7.94
N ALA A 170 -11.62 -2.07 7.04
CA ALA A 170 -10.80 -0.86 6.96
C ALA A 170 -10.85 -0.05 8.26
N ARG A 171 -12.06 0.11 8.82
CA ARG A 171 -12.24 0.78 10.13
C ARG A 171 -11.51 0.06 11.25
N GLU A 172 -11.64 -1.26 11.29
CA GLU A 172 -11.01 -2.10 12.29
C GLU A 172 -9.48 -2.00 12.23
N VAL A 173 -8.88 -2.17 11.05
CA VAL A 173 -7.42 -2.06 10.87
C VAL A 173 -6.92 -0.72 11.38
N VAL A 174 -7.54 0.40 10.98
CA VAL A 174 -7.10 1.73 11.42
C VAL A 174 -7.29 1.93 12.93
N ARG A 175 -8.43 1.50 13.48
CA ARG A 175 -8.73 1.62 14.91
C ARG A 175 -7.71 0.86 15.76
N GLU A 176 -7.35 -0.36 15.37
CA GLU A 176 -6.45 -1.21 16.15
C GLU A 176 -4.97 -0.83 16.03
N LEU A 177 -4.60 0.08 15.12
CA LEU A 177 -3.28 0.71 15.15
C LEU A 177 -3.11 1.66 16.35
N ARG A 178 -4.20 2.08 17.01
CA ARG A 178 -4.21 2.88 18.26
C ARG A 178 -3.26 4.08 18.23
N LEU A 179 -3.25 4.82 17.12
CA LEU A 179 -2.21 5.82 16.82
C LEU A 179 -2.33 7.12 17.59
N GLU A 180 -3.55 7.50 17.95
CA GLU A 180 -3.80 8.77 18.60
C GLU A 180 -3.28 8.75 20.04
N PRO A 181 -2.67 9.85 20.53
CA PRO A 181 -2.22 9.94 21.91
C PRO A 181 -3.38 9.70 22.89
N ALA A 182 -3.09 9.07 24.02
CA ALA A 182 -4.07 8.98 25.09
C ALA A 182 -4.50 10.39 25.50
N PRO A 183 -5.80 10.61 25.81
CA PRO A 183 -6.24 11.89 26.35
C PRO A 183 -5.40 12.19 27.60
N SER A 184 -4.73 13.34 27.60
CA SER A 184 -3.97 13.80 28.75
C SER A 184 -4.89 13.84 29.96
N ALA A 185 -4.57 13.07 31.00
CA ALA A 185 -5.30 13.10 32.26
C ALA A 185 -5.37 14.57 32.75
N PRO A 186 -6.52 15.04 33.26
CA PRO A 186 -6.61 16.40 33.77
C PRO A 186 -5.55 16.59 34.85
N ALA A 187 -4.78 17.66 34.74
CA ALA A 187 -3.78 18.02 35.75
C ALA A 187 -4.48 18.07 37.11
N ALA A 188 -4.04 17.23 38.04
CA ALA A 188 -4.52 17.29 39.42
C ALA A 188 -4.17 18.68 39.96
N VAL A 189 -5.21 19.47 40.27
CA VAL A 189 -5.13 20.77 40.96
C VAL A 189 -4.94 20.54 42.44
#